data_AF-A0A3L5TSK7-F1
#
_entry.id   AF-A0A3L5TSK7-F1
#
_cell.length_a   1.000
_cell.length_b   1.000
_cell.length_c   1.000
_cell.angle_alpha   90.00
_cell.angle_beta   90.00
_cell.angle_gamma   90.00
#
_symmetry.space_group_name_H-M   'P 1'
#
loop_
_entity.id
_entity.type
_entity.pdbx_description
1 polymer ?
#
loop_
_entity_poly.entity_id
_entity_poly.type
_entity_poly.pdbx_seq_one_letter_code
_entity_poly.pdbx_strand_id
1 'polypeptide(L)'
;LYHGKLYNQGESWDDGCKYVCTCEDGSTGMYKCTSKCPSYPAIPSYCSFTQVPGQCCPSLHCNSPTFGNYNPIPQLIPTPRPNIAPTATNPYLIVQPGQQAVTNGQGTVVVPGQPLTSFTGNTN
;
A
#
# COMPACT_ATOMS: atom_id res chain seq x y z
N LEU A 1 17.83 15.93 -22.28
CA LEU A 1 19.29 15.76 -22.50
C LEU A 1 19.95 15.56 -21.14
N TYR A 2 20.74 14.52 -20.96
CA TYR A 2 21.46 14.23 -19.72
C TYR A 2 22.91 13.85 -20.04
N HIS A 3 23.88 14.56 -19.45
CA HIS A 3 25.33 14.40 -19.73
C HIS A 3 25.68 14.37 -21.24
N GLY A 4 25.04 15.21 -22.04
CA GLY A 4 25.25 15.27 -23.49
C GLY A 4 24.59 14.14 -24.29
N LYS A 5 23.89 13.20 -23.65
CA LYS A 5 23.08 12.17 -24.31
C LYS A 5 21.60 12.56 -24.34
N LEU A 6 20.96 12.33 -25.47
CA LEU A 6 19.55 12.63 -25.68
C LEU A 6 18.75 11.37 -25.35
N TYR A 7 17.84 11.50 -24.40
CA TYR A 7 16.95 10.43 -23.95
C TYR A 7 15.53 10.85 -24.29
N ASN A 8 14.78 9.94 -24.91
CA ASN A 8 13.39 10.18 -25.25
C ASN A 8 12.52 10.18 -24.00
N GLN A 9 11.35 10.80 -24.07
CA GLN A 9 10.40 10.76 -22.97
C GLN A 9 10.01 9.29 -22.67
N GLY A 10 9.99 8.95 -21.39
CA GLY A 10 9.78 7.57 -20.89
C GLY A 10 11.04 6.69 -20.93
N GLU A 11 12.12 7.12 -21.58
CA GLU A 11 13.36 6.36 -21.63
C GLU A 11 14.04 6.38 -20.26
N SER A 12 14.54 5.21 -19.85
CA SER A 12 15.26 5.04 -18.59
C SER A 12 16.71 4.62 -18.84
N TRP A 13 17.62 5.14 -18.04
CA TRP A 13 19.04 4.85 -18.15
C TRP A 13 19.71 4.76 -16.78
N ASP A 14 20.84 4.08 -16.77
CA ASP A 14 21.66 3.90 -15.58
C ASP A 14 22.72 5.01 -15.47
N ASP A 15 22.68 5.77 -14.38
CA ASP A 15 23.77 6.68 -14.00
C ASP A 15 24.73 5.95 -13.05
N GLY A 16 25.60 5.15 -13.67
CA GLY A 16 26.52 4.26 -12.97
C GLY A 16 25.77 3.23 -12.09
N CYS A 17 26.35 2.92 -10.94
CA CYS A 17 25.72 2.01 -9.96
C CYS A 17 24.87 2.74 -8.90
N LYS A 18 24.73 4.07 -8.98
CA LYS A 18 24.10 4.88 -7.93
C LYS A 18 22.62 5.13 -8.20
N TYR A 19 22.28 5.54 -9.43
CA TYR A 19 20.93 5.93 -9.78
C TYR A 19 20.45 5.27 -11.07
N VAL A 20 19.14 5.05 -11.13
CA VAL A 20 18.42 4.82 -12.38
C VAL A 20 17.57 6.07 -12.64
N CYS A 21 17.69 6.64 -13.82
CA CYS A 21 17.02 7.87 -14.20
C CYS A 21 16.03 7.60 -15.31
N THR A 22 14.91 8.33 -15.30
CA THR A 22 13.87 8.26 -16.34
C THR A 22 13.56 9.66 -16.82
N CYS A 23 13.45 9.86 -18.13
CA CYS A 23 12.99 11.11 -18.71
C CYS A 23 11.47 11.21 -18.52
N GLU A 24 10.99 12.07 -17.63
CA GLU A 24 9.55 12.22 -17.38
C GLU A 24 8.92 13.17 -18.41
N ASP A 25 9.64 14.22 -18.80
CA ASP A 25 9.18 15.20 -19.78
C ASP A 25 10.33 15.65 -20.69
N GLY A 26 10.32 15.15 -21.94
CA GLY A 26 11.32 15.48 -22.94
C GLY A 26 11.20 16.90 -23.49
N SER A 27 10.04 17.57 -23.34
CA SER A 27 9.82 18.93 -23.83
C SER A 27 10.44 19.99 -22.93
N THR A 28 10.40 19.77 -21.62
CA THR A 28 11.04 20.62 -20.60
C THR A 28 12.43 20.12 -20.21
N GLY A 29 12.79 18.89 -20.60
CA GLY A 29 14.04 18.25 -20.22
C GLY A 29 14.05 17.73 -18.78
N MET A 30 12.87 17.54 -18.18
CA MET A 30 12.71 17.02 -16.83
C MET A 30 12.97 15.50 -16.79
N TYR A 31 13.83 15.10 -15.86
CA TYR A 31 14.13 13.70 -15.60
C TYR A 31 14.14 13.44 -14.10
N LYS A 32 13.81 12.21 -13.72
CA LYS A 32 13.76 11.76 -12.34
C LYS A 32 14.73 10.62 -12.12
N CYS A 33 15.59 10.76 -11.12
CA CYS A 33 16.55 9.74 -10.73
C CYS A 33 16.18 9.13 -9.38
N THR A 34 16.21 7.81 -9.28
CA THR A 34 15.98 7.07 -8.04
C THR A 34 17.21 6.25 -7.67
N SER A 35 17.50 6.15 -6.37
CA SER A 35 18.63 5.36 -5.88
C SER A 35 18.41 3.90 -6.23
N LYS A 36 19.40 3.26 -6.85
CA LYS A 36 19.39 1.82 -7.11
C LYS A 36 19.52 1.01 -5.82
N CYS A 37 20.26 1.55 -4.87
CA CYS A 37 20.57 0.85 -3.63
C CYS A 37 19.54 1.16 -2.55
N PRO A 38 19.16 0.14 -1.77
CA PRO A 38 18.27 0.32 -0.63
C PRO A 38 18.92 1.25 0.41
N SER A 39 18.09 2.08 1.03
CA SER A 39 18.47 2.86 2.20
C SER A 39 18.29 2.00 3.44
N TYR A 40 19.30 1.95 4.29
CA TYR A 40 19.26 1.21 5.55
C TYR A 40 19.20 2.18 6.74
N PRO A 41 18.40 1.87 7.77
CA PRO A 41 18.45 2.58 9.04
C PRO A 41 19.77 2.27 9.79
N ALA A 42 19.93 2.80 11.00
CA ALA A 42 21.07 2.48 11.85
C ALA A 42 21.19 0.95 12.02
N ILE A 43 22.31 0.39 11.54
CA ILE A 43 22.56 -1.04 11.62
C ILE A 43 23.20 -1.41 12.97
N PRO A 44 22.94 -2.62 13.49
CA PRO A 44 23.59 -3.12 14.70
C PRO A 44 25.11 -3.28 14.51
N SER A 45 25.86 -3.22 15.61
CA SER A 45 27.34 -3.34 15.60
C SER A 45 27.86 -4.69 15.11
N TYR A 46 27.03 -5.74 15.15
CA TYR A 46 27.38 -7.06 14.62
C TYR A 46 27.16 -7.19 13.10
N CYS A 47 26.69 -6.13 12.44
CA CYS A 47 26.49 -6.07 10.99
C CYS A 47 27.45 -5.07 10.32
N SER A 48 27.79 -5.35 9.07
CA SER A 48 28.67 -4.53 8.25
C SER A 48 28.22 -4.57 6.79
N PHE A 49 28.49 -3.51 6.03
CA PHE A 49 28.26 -3.50 4.59
C PHE A 49 29.49 -4.04 3.87
N THR A 50 29.28 -5.08 3.05
CA THR A 50 30.33 -5.72 2.26
C THR A 50 30.02 -5.57 0.78
N GLN A 51 30.99 -5.07 0.00
CA GLN A 51 30.86 -4.99 -1.44
C GLN A 51 30.91 -6.40 -2.05
N VAL A 52 29.88 -6.78 -2.79
CA VAL A 52 29.87 -8.07 -3.52
C VAL A 52 30.35 -7.84 -4.95
N PRO A 53 31.35 -8.60 -5.44
CA PRO A 53 31.79 -8.50 -6.82
C PRO A 53 30.64 -8.71 -7.80
N GLY A 54 30.48 -7.79 -8.76
CA GLY A 54 29.40 -7.83 -9.76
C GLY A 54 28.06 -7.25 -9.30
N GLN A 55 27.91 -6.85 -8.04
CA GLN A 55 26.71 -6.15 -7.55
C GLN A 55 26.99 -4.64 -7.44
N CYS A 56 26.02 -3.82 -7.86
CA CYS A 56 26.13 -2.36 -7.72
C CYS A 56 26.01 -1.91 -6.25
N CYS A 57 25.23 -2.63 -5.46
CA CYS A 57 24.92 -2.24 -4.10
C CYS A 57 25.67 -3.12 -3.09
N PRO A 58 26.13 -2.53 -1.97
CA PRO A 58 26.75 -3.31 -0.91
C PRO A 58 25.70 -4.19 -0.22
N SER A 59 26.10 -5.41 0.12
CA SER A 59 25.27 -6.36 0.86
C SER A 59 25.49 -6.18 2.36
N LEU A 60 24.41 -6.26 3.14
CA LEU A 60 24.50 -6.27 4.60
C LEU A 60 24.92 -7.67 5.08
N HIS A 61 26.08 -7.76 5.73
CA HIS A 61 26.63 -8.97 6.29
C HIS A 61 26.67 -8.89 7.82
N CYS A 62 25.97 -9.80 8.49
CA CYS A 62 25.84 -9.82 9.94
C CYS A 62 26.52 -11.05 10.55
N ASN A 63 27.55 -10.82 11.36
CA ASN A 63 28.20 -11.83 12.18
C ASN A 63 27.45 -11.94 13.50
N SER A 64 26.31 -12.62 13.46
CA SER A 64 25.56 -12.93 14.67
C SER A 64 26.46 -13.70 15.64
N PRO A 65 26.81 -13.15 16.83
CA PRO A 65 27.48 -13.95 17.84
C PRO A 65 26.45 -15.00 18.26
N THR A 66 26.68 -16.26 17.87
CA THR A 66 25.87 -17.46 18.18
C THR A 66 24.87 -17.19 19.31
N PHE A 67 23.67 -16.71 18.97
CA PHE A 67 22.62 -16.57 19.97
C PHE A 67 22.26 -18.00 20.36
N GLY A 68 22.51 -18.35 21.62
CA GLY A 68 22.15 -19.63 22.18
C GLY A 68 20.70 -19.99 21.83
N ASN A 69 20.44 -21.29 21.69
CA ASN A 69 19.16 -21.91 21.34
C ASN A 69 17.96 -20.96 21.47
N TYR A 70 17.50 -20.43 20.34
CA TYR A 70 16.21 -19.74 20.29
C TYR A 70 15.14 -20.82 20.49
N ASN A 71 14.65 -20.97 21.72
CA ASN A 71 13.47 -21.78 21.99
C ASN A 71 12.27 -20.82 22.01
N PRO A 72 11.52 -20.66 20.91
CA PRO A 72 10.35 -19.80 20.92
C PRO A 72 9.32 -20.46 21.84
N ILE A 73 9.19 -19.96 23.07
CA ILE A 73 7.99 -20.24 23.87
C ILE A 73 6.79 -19.69 23.07
N PRO A 74 5.81 -20.52 22.67
CA PRO A 74 4.63 -20.02 21.99
C PRO A 74 3.83 -19.18 22.98
N GLN A 75 3.96 -17.87 22.92
CA GLN A 75 3.11 -16.93 23.66
C GLN A 75 1.78 -16.76 22.91
N LEU A 76 1.04 -17.86 22.78
CA LEU A 76 -0.39 -17.82 22.52
C LEU A 76 -1.07 -17.86 23.88
N ILE A 77 -1.19 -16.72 24.54
CA ILE A 77 -2.18 -16.54 25.60
C ILE A 77 -3.44 -16.02 24.91
N PRO A 78 -4.51 -16.81 24.74
CA PRO A 78 -5.74 -16.31 24.16
C PRO A 78 -6.32 -15.25 25.10
N THR A 79 -6.34 -13.99 24.69
CA THR A 79 -7.14 -12.97 25.37
C THR A 79 -8.61 -13.27 25.12
N PRO A 80 -9.47 -13.29 26.15
CA PRO A 80 -10.92 -13.38 25.95
C PRO A 80 -11.40 -12.26 25.02
N ARG A 81 -12.24 -12.62 24.04
CA ARG A 81 -12.85 -11.64 23.14
C ARG A 81 -13.63 -10.60 23.97
N PRO A 82 -13.44 -9.28 23.75
CA PRO A 82 -14.26 -8.28 24.41
C PRO A 82 -15.74 -8.53 24.10
N ASN A 83 -16.58 -8.60 25.13
CA ASN A 83 -18.02 -8.71 24.97
C ASN A 83 -18.55 -7.34 24.51
N ILE A 84 -18.71 -7.16 23.20
CA ILE A 84 -19.38 -5.99 22.65
C ILE A 84 -20.88 -6.19 22.90
N ALA A 85 -21.40 -5.55 23.94
CA ALA A 85 -22.83 -5.38 24.10
C ALA A 85 -23.35 -4.56 22.89
N PRO A 86 -24.42 -4.99 22.20
CA PRO A 86 -24.97 -4.22 21.09
C PRO A 86 -25.64 -2.96 21.63
N THR A 87 -24.90 -1.84 21.62
CA THR A 87 -25.49 -0.51 21.80
C THR A 87 -26.21 -0.11 20.52
N ALA A 88 -27.49 0.21 20.69
CA ALA A 88 -28.43 0.55 19.64
C ALA A 88 -28.07 1.84 18.88
N THR A 89 -28.59 1.90 17.64
CA THR A 89 -28.96 3.09 16.83
C THR A 89 -27.86 4.07 16.38
N ASN A 90 -27.57 4.15 15.07
CA ASN A 90 -28.26 5.06 14.13
C ASN A 90 -27.70 5.00 12.69
N PRO A 91 -28.45 5.50 11.68
CA PRO A 91 -28.43 4.98 10.31
C PRO A 91 -27.72 5.92 9.35
N TYR A 92 -26.75 5.39 8.62
CA TYR A 92 -26.39 5.92 7.32
C TYR A 92 -26.44 4.76 6.32
N LEU A 93 -27.61 4.58 5.70
CA LEU A 93 -27.73 3.73 4.52
C LEU A 93 -27.26 4.54 3.32
N ILE A 94 -26.12 4.12 2.78
CA ILE A 94 -25.60 4.49 1.46
C ILE A 94 -26.54 3.91 0.39
N VAL A 95 -27.20 4.78 -0.37
CA VAL A 95 -28.01 4.37 -1.54
C VAL A 95 -27.09 4.21 -2.74
N GLN A 96 -27.03 3.01 -3.33
CA GLN A 96 -26.34 2.76 -4.60
C GLN A 96 -27.18 3.27 -5.79
N PRO A 97 -26.58 3.78 -6.88
CA PRO A 97 -27.34 4.20 -8.07
C PRO A 97 -28.00 2.98 -8.72
N GLY A 98 -29.34 2.94 -8.72
CA GLY A 98 -30.13 1.91 -9.42
C GLY A 98 -31.00 1.01 -8.54
N GLN A 99 -31.08 1.22 -7.22
CA GLN A 99 -32.01 0.48 -6.35
C GLN A 99 -32.88 1.45 -5.54
N GLN A 100 -34.19 1.44 -5.79
CA GLN A 100 -35.15 2.19 -4.99
C GLN A 100 -35.58 1.30 -3.81
N ALA A 101 -35.26 1.73 -2.59
CA ALA A 101 -35.71 1.07 -1.38
C ALA A 101 -37.17 1.41 -1.10
N VAL A 102 -38.07 0.41 -1.14
CA VAL A 102 -39.47 0.59 -0.76
C VAL A 102 -39.60 0.26 0.72
N THR A 103 -39.94 1.26 1.53
CA THR A 103 -40.19 1.11 2.97
C THR A 103 -41.69 0.93 3.17
N ASN A 104 -42.13 -0.30 3.43
CA ASN A 104 -43.39 -0.52 4.13
C ASN A 104 -43.01 -0.71 5.61
N GLY A 105 -43.79 -0.11 6.51
CA GLY A 105 -43.46 0.15 7.93
C GLY A 105 -43.12 -1.03 8.85
N GLN A 106 -42.64 -2.17 8.33
CA GLN A 106 -42.04 -3.26 9.07
C GLN A 106 -40.73 -3.81 8.45
N GLY A 107 -40.12 -3.10 7.49
CA GLY A 107 -38.77 -3.38 7.00
C GLY A 107 -38.62 -3.31 5.47
N THR A 108 -37.40 -3.02 5.01
CA THR A 108 -37.03 -3.06 3.58
C THR A 108 -36.78 -4.49 3.14
N VAL A 109 -37.62 -5.01 2.24
CA VAL A 109 -37.38 -6.29 1.56
C VAL A 109 -36.87 -6.00 0.15
N VAL A 110 -35.66 -6.48 -0.16
CA VAL A 110 -35.13 -6.46 -1.53
C VAL A 110 -35.68 -7.68 -2.25
N VAL A 111 -36.75 -7.51 -3.03
CA VAL A 111 -37.30 -8.58 -3.88
C VAL A 111 -36.86 -8.32 -5.33
N PRO A 112 -36.10 -9.22 -5.97
CA PRO A 112 -35.77 -9.09 -7.39
C PRO A 112 -37.04 -9.21 -8.25
N GLY A 113 -37.29 -8.23 -9.12
CA GLY A 113 -38.17 -8.40 -10.30
C GLY A 113 -39.58 -7.80 -10.25
N GLN A 114 -39.87 -6.76 -9.45
CA GLN A 114 -41.17 -6.07 -9.56
C GLN A 114 -41.07 -4.62 -10.09
N PRO A 115 -42.02 -4.18 -10.94
CA PRO A 115 -41.99 -2.87 -11.58
C PRO A 115 -42.38 -1.73 -10.62
N LEU A 116 -41.77 -0.56 -10.85
CA LEU A 116 -41.85 0.66 -10.05
C LEU A 116 -43.29 1.20 -9.99
N THR A 117 -43.84 1.39 -8.79
CA THR A 117 -44.97 2.30 -8.57
C THR A 117 -44.45 3.60 -7.96
N SER A 118 -44.84 4.70 -8.59
CA SER A 118 -44.35 6.07 -8.47
C SER A 118 -44.22 6.60 -7.04
N PHE A 119 -43.06 7.20 -6.71
CA PHE A 119 -42.89 8.07 -5.55
C PHE A 119 -42.99 9.55 -5.95
N THR A 120 -43.99 10.26 -5.39
CA THR A 120 -44.07 11.73 -5.34
C THR A 120 -43.29 12.23 -4.14
N GLY A 121 -42.29 13.08 -4.40
CA GLY A 121 -41.34 13.58 -3.39
C GLY A 121 -41.89 14.68 -2.49
N ASN A 122 -41.05 15.14 -1.57
CA ASN A 122 -41.00 16.52 -1.10
C ASN A 122 -39.60 16.82 -0.55
N THR A 123 -38.99 17.86 -1.08
CA THR A 123 -37.72 18.45 -0.63
C THR A 123 -38.02 19.65 0.25
N ASN A 124 -37.49 19.68 1.48
CA ASN A 124 -37.28 20.89 2.27
C ASN A 124 -35.77 21.11 2.41
#